data_AF-A0A5H2XUR4-F1
#
_entry.id   AF-A0A5H2XUR4-F1
#
_cell.length_a   1.000
_cell.length_b   1.000
_cell.length_c   1.000
_cell.angle_alpha   90.00
_cell.angle_beta   90.00
_cell.angle_gamma   90.00
#
_symmetry.space_group_name_H-M   'P 1'
#
loop_
_entity.id
_entity.type
_entity.pdbx_description
1 polymer ?
#
loop_
_entity_poly.entity_id
_entity_poly.type
_entity_poly.pdbx_seq_one_letter_code
_entity_poly.pdbx_strand_id
1 'polypeptide(L)'
;MYVSMAKADKEIQRLKRRDQQAKSKVAEAEEAIREKNALLAQKAALAKEVEELKRSKAEEVAAARAEAIESYRSSEELKSYIMDRLVDEQLRWEDRLVRFNPSLDINFDTSGEPPAQTPPADASAPTPEAE
;
A
#
# COMPACT_ATOMS: atom_id res chain seq x y z
N MET A 1 -83.74 25.60 -3.21
CA MET A 1 -82.52 26.39 -3.46
C MET A 1 -81.61 26.51 -2.24
N TYR A 2 -82.10 26.84 -1.04
CA TYR A 2 -81.27 26.98 0.17
C TYR A 2 -80.63 25.68 0.70
N VAL A 3 -81.34 24.54 0.63
CA VAL A 3 -80.83 23.24 1.11
C VAL A 3 -79.63 22.73 0.30
N SER A 4 -79.55 23.06 -0.99
CA SER A 4 -78.42 22.72 -1.87
C SER A 4 -77.18 23.58 -1.59
N MET A 5 -77.35 24.85 -1.21
CA MET A 5 -76.23 25.73 -0.84
C MET A 5 -75.56 25.29 0.47
N ALA A 6 -76.35 24.94 1.50
CA ALA A 6 -75.80 24.47 2.77
C ALA A 6 -74.98 23.16 2.64
N LYS A 7 -75.34 22.30 1.67
CA LYS A 7 -74.55 21.10 1.33
C LYS A 7 -73.24 21.46 0.62
N ALA A 8 -73.29 22.41 -0.31
CA ALA A 8 -72.10 22.91 -0.99
C ALA A 8 -71.10 23.56 -0.02
N ASP A 9 -71.57 24.38 0.93
CA ASP A 9 -70.70 25.02 1.93
C ASP A 9 -70.00 24.02 2.84
N LYS A 10 -70.70 22.95 3.26
CA LYS A 10 -70.10 21.86 4.04
C LYS A 10 -69.01 21.13 3.25
N GLU A 11 -69.23 20.88 1.97
CA GLU A 11 -68.23 20.23 1.13
C GLU A 11 -67.03 21.15 0.88
N ILE A 12 -67.24 22.46 0.68
CA ILE A 12 -66.16 23.46 0.59
C ILE A 12 -65.30 23.45 1.87
N GLN A 13 -65.92 23.44 3.05
CA GLN A 13 -65.16 23.35 4.30
C GLN A 13 -64.40 22.04 4.44
N ARG A 14 -64.99 20.92 4.03
CA ARG A 14 -64.32 19.60 4.02
C ARG A 14 -63.11 19.60 3.08
N LEU A 15 -63.25 20.18 1.90
CA LEU A 15 -62.16 20.31 0.93
C LEU A 15 -61.05 21.22 1.46
N LYS A 16 -61.38 22.36 2.08
CA LYS A 16 -60.40 23.24 2.74
C LYS A 16 -59.60 22.52 3.83
N ARG A 17 -60.26 21.72 4.67
CA ARG A 17 -59.55 20.91 5.70
C ARG A 17 -58.62 19.87 5.07
N ARG A 18 -59.06 19.21 3.99
CA ARG A 18 -58.23 18.23 3.26
C ARG A 18 -57.03 18.89 2.58
N ASP A 19 -57.23 20.05 1.95
CA ASP A 19 -56.16 20.83 1.33
C ASP A 19 -55.12 21.27 2.38
N GLN A 20 -55.57 21.75 3.54
CA GLN A 20 -54.67 22.12 4.63
C GLN A 20 -53.86 20.93 5.16
N GLN A 21 -54.50 19.75 5.31
CA GLN A 21 -53.80 18.53 5.70
C GLN A 21 -52.80 18.07 4.65
N ALA A 22 -53.15 18.16 3.36
CA ALA A 22 -52.24 17.83 2.27
C ALA A 22 -51.01 18.75 2.28
N LYS A 23 -51.20 20.05 2.46
CA LYS A 23 -50.10 21.02 2.58
C LYS A 23 -49.17 20.73 3.76
N SER A 24 -49.72 20.37 4.93
CA SER A 24 -48.92 19.95 6.09
C SER A 24 -48.05 18.73 5.76
N LYS A 25 -48.65 17.69 5.17
CA LYS A 25 -47.93 16.46 4.81
C LYS A 25 -46.85 16.69 3.75
N VAL A 26 -47.09 17.59 2.81
CA VAL A 26 -46.07 17.97 1.81
C VAL A 26 -44.91 18.70 2.48
N ALA A 27 -45.19 19.64 3.39
CA ALA A 27 -44.15 20.34 4.13
C ALA A 27 -43.30 19.39 4.98
N GLU A 28 -43.93 18.46 5.70
CA GLU A 28 -43.23 17.41 6.47
C GLU A 28 -42.36 16.52 5.57
N ALA A 29 -42.87 16.12 4.41
CA ALA A 29 -42.12 15.30 3.46
C ALA A 29 -40.91 16.06 2.88
N GLU A 30 -41.07 17.35 2.57
CA GLU A 30 -39.95 18.19 2.11
C GLU A 30 -38.87 18.34 3.18
N GLU A 31 -39.25 18.53 4.44
CA GLU A 31 -38.31 18.61 5.55
C GLU A 31 -37.55 17.29 5.73
N ALA A 32 -38.26 16.16 5.73
CA ALA A 32 -37.64 14.84 5.81
C ALA A 32 -36.67 14.57 4.65
N ILE A 33 -36.98 15.05 3.44
CA ILE A 33 -36.07 14.97 2.28
C ILE A 33 -34.83 15.82 2.51
N ARG A 34 -34.97 17.05 3.03
CA ARG A 34 -33.83 17.93 3.33
C ARG A 34 -32.91 17.30 4.38
N GLU A 35 -33.47 16.80 5.47
CA GLU A 35 -32.71 16.11 6.52
C GLU A 35 -31.97 14.88 5.98
N LYS A 36 -32.66 14.05 5.19
CA LYS A 36 -32.03 12.88 4.56
C LYS A 36 -30.88 13.28 3.63
N ASN A 37 -31.04 14.34 2.85
CA ASN A 37 -29.99 14.83 1.97
C ASN A 37 -28.79 15.38 2.76
N ALA A 38 -29.02 16.06 3.88
CA ALA A 38 -27.96 16.51 4.78
C ALA A 38 -27.17 15.33 5.36
N LEU A 39 -27.87 14.28 5.82
CA LEU A 39 -27.24 13.05 6.30
C LEU A 39 -26.42 12.34 5.21
N LEU A 40 -26.92 12.30 3.97
CA LEU A 40 -26.18 11.74 2.85
C LEU A 40 -24.90 12.52 2.56
N ALA A 41 -24.94 13.86 2.63
CA ALA A 41 -23.76 14.70 2.47
C ALA A 41 -22.73 14.45 3.58
N GLN A 42 -23.17 14.34 4.84
CA GLN A 42 -22.29 14.01 5.97
C GLN A 42 -21.68 12.62 5.80
N LYS A 43 -22.46 11.62 5.39
CA LYS A 43 -21.97 10.27 5.13
C LYS A 43 -20.91 10.26 4.01
N ALA A 44 -21.12 11.04 2.95
CA ALA A 44 -20.14 11.16 1.86
C ALA A 44 -18.84 11.83 2.32
N ALA A 45 -18.93 12.85 3.19
CA ALA A 45 -17.75 13.48 3.78
C ALA A 45 -16.96 12.49 4.66
N LEU A 46 -17.65 11.78 5.57
CA LEU A 46 -17.06 10.74 6.41
C LEU A 46 -16.40 9.63 5.59
N ALA A 47 -17.03 9.20 4.48
CA ALA A 47 -16.46 8.18 3.62
C ALA A 47 -15.12 8.63 2.99
N LYS A 48 -15.00 9.92 2.60
CA LYS A 48 -13.75 10.47 2.08
C LYS A 48 -12.67 10.52 3.15
N GLU A 49 -13.01 11.00 4.35
CA GLU A 49 -12.08 11.06 5.48
C GLU A 49 -11.56 9.66 5.86
N VAL A 50 -12.43 8.65 5.85
CA VAL A 50 -12.03 7.26 6.11
C VAL A 50 -11.05 6.73 5.05
N GLU A 51 -11.27 7.03 3.76
CA GLU A 51 -10.33 6.62 2.71
C GLU A 51 -8.98 7.33 2.82
N GLU A 52 -8.97 8.62 3.18
CA GLU A 52 -7.75 9.38 3.44
C GLU A 52 -6.97 8.81 4.64
N LEU A 53 -7.66 8.50 5.74
CA LEU A 53 -7.06 7.86 6.91
C LEU A 53 -6.48 6.47 6.59
N LYS A 54 -7.16 5.67 5.76
CA LYS A 54 -6.62 4.38 5.32
C LYS A 54 -5.34 4.56 4.51
N ARG A 55 -5.30 5.55 3.63
CA ARG A 55 -4.11 5.86 2.81
C ARG A 55 -2.94 6.30 3.69
N SER A 56 -3.17 7.28 4.56
CA SER A 56 -2.17 7.78 5.51
C SER A 56 -1.63 6.66 6.40
N LYS A 57 -2.49 5.80 6.96
CA LYS A 57 -2.05 4.66 7.76
C LYS A 57 -1.24 3.64 6.96
N ALA A 58 -1.58 3.40 5.69
CA ALA A 58 -0.80 2.51 4.83
C ALA A 58 0.61 3.07 4.57
N GLU A 59 0.72 4.38 4.37
CA GLU A 59 1.99 5.08 4.19
C GLU A 59 2.85 5.04 5.48
N GLU A 60 2.25 5.28 6.65
CA GLU A 60 2.94 5.15 7.94
C GLU A 60 3.48 3.72 8.16
N VAL A 61 2.66 2.70 7.88
CA VAL A 61 3.09 1.29 7.99
C VAL A 61 4.21 0.97 6.99
N ALA A 62 4.15 1.50 5.78
CA ALA A 62 5.21 1.32 4.79
C ALA A 62 6.52 1.97 5.25
N ALA A 63 6.46 3.19 5.79
CA ALA A 63 7.62 3.90 6.34
C ALA A 63 8.25 3.14 7.51
N ALA A 64 7.43 2.72 8.49
CA ALA A 64 7.91 1.95 9.64
C ALA A 64 8.55 0.61 9.22
N ARG A 65 8.01 -0.05 8.18
CA ARG A 65 8.62 -1.28 7.62
C ARG A 65 9.96 -0.99 6.94
N ALA A 66 10.05 0.09 6.17
CA ALA A 66 11.30 0.48 5.53
C ALA A 66 12.40 0.76 6.56
N GLU A 67 12.06 1.54 7.59
CA GLU A 67 12.97 1.84 8.71
C GLU A 67 13.41 0.57 9.44
N ALA A 68 12.48 -0.34 9.75
CA ALA A 68 12.83 -1.62 10.39
C ALA A 68 13.77 -2.48 9.53
N ILE A 69 13.57 -2.51 8.20
CA ILE A 69 14.45 -3.23 7.27
C ILE A 69 15.84 -2.58 7.23
N GLU A 70 15.92 -1.25 7.16
CA GLU A 70 17.20 -0.53 7.15
C GLU A 70 17.97 -0.70 8.45
N SER A 71 17.27 -0.62 9.59
CA SER A 71 17.83 -0.92 10.90
C SER A 71 18.36 -2.36 10.98
N TYR A 72 17.60 -3.34 10.50
CA TYR A 72 18.06 -4.73 10.49
C TYR A 72 19.22 -4.96 9.53
N ARG A 73 19.23 -4.32 8.36
CA ARG A 73 20.34 -4.42 7.39
C ARG A 73 21.65 -3.88 7.93
N SER A 74 21.59 -2.84 8.75
CA SER A 74 22.76 -2.26 9.41
C SER A 74 23.12 -2.95 10.73
N SER A 75 22.28 -3.87 11.21
CA SER A 75 22.47 -4.55 12.48
C SER A 75 23.69 -5.47 12.48
N GLU A 76 24.31 -5.57 13.64
CA GLU A 76 25.41 -6.51 13.84
C GLU A 76 24.94 -7.96 13.86
N GLU A 77 23.68 -8.20 14.23
CA GLU A 77 23.06 -9.52 14.19
C GLU A 77 23.05 -10.10 12.77
N LEU A 78 22.60 -9.31 11.78
CA LEU A 78 22.62 -9.75 10.38
C LEU A 78 24.05 -9.93 9.87
N LYS A 79 24.98 -9.03 10.22
CA LYS A 79 26.38 -9.15 9.82
C LYS A 79 27.03 -10.41 10.39
N SER A 80 26.85 -10.67 11.69
CA SER A 80 27.36 -11.88 12.35
C SER A 80 26.80 -13.12 11.67
N TYR A 81 25.48 -13.16 11.44
CA TYR A 81 24.85 -14.29 10.74
C TYR A 81 25.44 -14.52 9.34
N ILE A 82 25.67 -13.45 8.57
CA ILE A 82 26.29 -13.56 7.24
C ILE A 82 27.72 -14.08 7.35
N MET A 83 28.52 -13.54 8.29
CA MET A 83 29.90 -13.98 8.48
C MET A 83 29.99 -15.44 8.92
N ASP A 84 29.20 -15.86 9.90
CA ASP A 84 29.14 -17.25 10.36
C ASP A 84 28.77 -18.18 9.20
N ARG A 85 27.78 -17.79 8.39
CA ARG A 85 27.36 -18.58 7.24
C ARG A 85 28.46 -18.69 6.17
N LEU A 86 29.20 -17.62 5.93
CA LEU A 86 30.32 -17.63 4.97
C LEU A 86 31.44 -18.54 5.44
N VAL A 87 31.78 -18.53 6.73
CA VAL A 87 32.78 -19.42 7.34
C VAL A 87 32.35 -20.88 7.21
N ASP A 88 31.09 -21.20 7.53
CA ASP A 88 30.54 -22.55 7.38
C ASP A 88 30.61 -23.05 5.92
N GLU A 89 30.25 -22.18 4.97
CA GLU A 89 30.28 -22.52 3.55
C GLU A 89 31.73 -22.73 3.09
N GLN A 90 32.68 -21.88 3.52
CA GLN A 90 34.11 -22.02 3.21
C GLN A 90 34.66 -23.37 3.70
N LEU A 91 34.44 -23.73 4.97
CA LEU A 91 34.88 -25.01 5.52
C LEU A 91 34.33 -26.21 4.72
N ARG A 92 33.09 -26.10 4.26
CA ARG A 92 32.45 -27.14 3.43
C ARG A 92 33.09 -27.24 2.05
N TRP A 93 33.49 -26.12 1.45
CA TRP A 93 34.22 -26.11 0.19
C TRP A 93 35.63 -26.68 0.33
N GLU A 94 36.33 -26.32 1.41
CA GLU A 94 37.66 -26.84 1.74
C GLU A 94 37.64 -28.36 1.91
N ASP A 95 36.72 -28.91 2.71
CA ASP A 95 36.55 -30.38 2.87
C ASP A 95 36.32 -31.07 1.52
N ARG A 96 35.49 -30.46 0.66
CA ARG A 96 35.20 -30.99 -0.67
C ARG A 96 36.44 -30.98 -1.56
N LEU A 97 37.21 -29.89 -1.56
CA LEU A 97 38.41 -29.76 -2.36
C LEU A 97 39.49 -30.75 -1.94
N VAL A 98 39.76 -30.88 -0.64
CA VAL A 98 40.73 -31.86 -0.12
C VAL A 98 40.31 -33.28 -0.49
N ARG A 99 39.01 -33.61 -0.39
CA ARG A 99 38.50 -34.94 -0.75
C ARG A 99 38.68 -35.29 -2.23
N PHE A 100 38.48 -34.32 -3.13
CA PHE A 100 38.56 -34.55 -4.57
C PHE A 100 39.95 -34.30 -5.17
N ASN A 101 40.82 -33.54 -4.49
CA ASN A 101 42.17 -33.17 -4.95
C ASN A 101 43.21 -33.27 -3.81
N PRO A 102 43.48 -34.47 -3.27
CA PRO A 102 44.33 -34.64 -2.08
C PRO A 102 45.81 -34.28 -2.29
N SER A 103 46.25 -34.06 -3.54
CA SER A 103 47.63 -33.74 -3.90
C SER A 103 47.89 -32.23 -4.09
N LEU A 104 46.83 -31.40 -4.04
CA LEU A 104 46.90 -29.96 -4.27
C LEU A 104 46.95 -29.24 -2.93
N ASP A 105 48.01 -28.47 -2.71
CA ASP A 105 48.15 -27.60 -1.54
C ASP A 105 47.55 -26.22 -1.90
N ILE A 106 46.34 -25.93 -1.39
CA ILE A 106 45.60 -24.71 -1.71
C ILE A 106 45.54 -23.84 -0.44
N ASN A 107 46.18 -22.67 -0.50
CA ASN A 107 46.03 -21.64 0.53
C ASN A 107 44.90 -20.69 0.17
N PHE A 108 43.85 -20.65 1.00
CA PHE A 108 42.83 -19.62 0.91
C PHE A 108 43.31 -18.36 1.61
N ASP A 109 43.51 -17.29 0.84
CA ASP A 109 43.85 -15.98 1.39
C ASP A 109 42.59 -15.34 2.00
N THR A 110 42.56 -15.26 3.33
CA THR A 110 41.47 -14.65 4.10
C THR A 110 41.81 -13.24 4.57
N SER A 111 42.91 -12.64 4.10
CA SER A 111 43.34 -11.29 4.50
C SER A 111 42.36 -10.19 4.06
N GLY A 112 41.46 -10.50 3.12
CA GLY A 112 40.49 -9.56 2.57
C GLY A 112 41.10 -8.61 1.53
N GLU A 113 42.36 -8.81 1.15
CA GLU A 113 43.00 -8.05 0.08
C GLU A 113 42.39 -8.50 -1.27
N PRO A 114 41.81 -7.58 -2.07
CA PRO A 114 41.29 -7.95 -3.37
C PRO A 114 42.44 -8.52 -4.22
N PRO A 115 42.23 -9.62 -4.96
CA PRO A 115 43.27 -10.18 -5.80
C PRO A 115 43.77 -9.09 -6.74
N ALA A 116 45.09 -8.91 -6.79
CA ALA A 116 45.72 -7.91 -7.65
C ALA A 116 45.18 -8.08 -9.08
N GLN A 117 44.63 -6.99 -9.64
CA GLN A 117 44.14 -7.01 -11.01
C GLN A 117 45.30 -7.41 -11.92
N THR A 118 45.21 -8.60 -12.51
CA THR A 118 46.12 -8.99 -13.59
C THR A 118 45.98 -7.95 -14.71
N PRO A 119 47.08 -7.34 -15.18
CA PRO A 119 47.01 -6.38 -16.27
C PRO A 119 46.35 -7.04 -17.49
N PRO A 120 45.57 -6.29 -18.28
CA PRO A 120 44.97 -6.83 -19.49
C PRO A 120 46.10 -7.36 -20.38
N ALA A 121 45.98 -8.62 -20.78
CA ALA A 121 46.90 -9.21 -21.75
C ALA A 121 46.92 -8.32 -23.00
N ASP A 122 48.10 -7.87 -23.38
CA ASP A 122 48.40 -6.99 -24.51
C ASP A 122 47.47 -7.25 -25.70
N ALA A 123 46.65 -6.26 -26.02
CA ALA A 123 45.96 -6.14 -27.30
C ALA A 123 46.97 -5.72 -28.40
N SER A 124 48.00 -6.53 -28.62
CA SER A 124 48.91 -6.42 -29.76
C SER A 124 48.72 -7.63 -30.67
N ALA A 125 47.54 -7.72 -31.29
CA ALA A 125 47.36 -8.50 -32.51
C ALA A 125 47.03 -7.50 -33.64
N PRO A 126 47.89 -7.35 -34.66
CA PRO A 126 47.59 -6.48 -35.79
C PRO A 126 46.47 -7.11 -36.62
N THR A 127 45.42 -6.34 -36.87
CA THR A 127 44.34 -6.66 -37.81
C THR A 127 44.95 -6.85 -39.21
N PRO A 128 44.75 -7.98 -39.91
CA PRO A 128 45.16 -8.07 -41.30
C PRO A 128 44.18 -7.26 -42.15
N GLU A 129 44.70 -6.34 -42.98
CA GLU A 129 43.93 -5.71 -44.03
C GLU A 129 43.50 -6.77 -45.06
N ALA A 130 42.22 -6.75 -45.42
CA ALA A 130 41.67 -7.58 -46.48
C ALA A 130 41.88 -6.88 -47.83
N GLU A 131 42.51 -7.57 -48.79
CA GLU A 131 42.55 -7.22 -50.21
C GLU A 131 41.19 -7.40 -50.89
#